data_AF-A0A7X3HFU5-F1
#
_entry.id   AF-A0A7X3HFU5-F1
#
_cell.length_a   1.000
_cell.length_b   1.000
_cell.length_c   1.000
_cell.angle_alpha   90.00
_cell.angle_beta   90.00
_cell.angle_gamma   90.00
#
_symmetry.space_group_name_H-M   'P 1'
#
loop_
_entity.id
_entity.type
_entity.pdbx_description
1 polymer ?
#
loop_
_entity_poly.entity_id
_entity_poly.type
_entity_poly.pdbx_seq_one_letter_code
_entity_poly.pdbx_strand_id
1 'polypeptide(L)'
;LARQAQERHRRDYRLADGDSDEPRLVSGHLLNLSDHPKQEWNDLWLITALHHEGKQPQVLEEFASIDGVVKSAKGALLGAAQKALGVSLPSTSEPASSDSDFKQGYRNRFQAIPWDVPARPDLNHPKPRILGSQTAVVTGPKGEEIHCDRHGRIKVQFHWDREGQADEHTSCWLRVASSWA
;
A
#
# COMPACT_ATOMS: atom_id res chain seq x y z
N LEU A 1 11.74 20.22 3.15
CA LEU A 1 11.91 18.76 2.92
C LEU A 1 12.59 18.04 4.09
N ALA A 2 13.75 18.52 4.58
CA ALA A 2 14.45 17.87 5.71
C ALA A 2 13.58 17.67 6.97
N ARG A 3 12.81 18.69 7.36
CA ARG A 3 11.84 18.59 8.48
C ARG A 3 10.82 17.46 8.28
N GLN A 4 10.21 17.34 7.10
CA GLN A 4 9.24 16.27 6.81
C GLN A 4 9.89 14.88 6.84
N ALA A 5 11.14 14.75 6.40
CA ALA A 5 11.87 13.49 6.47
C ALA A 5 12.14 13.10 7.94
N GLN A 6 12.51 14.06 8.78
CA GLN A 6 12.68 13.84 10.21
C GLN A 6 11.36 13.50 10.92
N GLU A 7 10.26 14.16 10.56
CA GLU A 7 8.92 13.86 11.08
C GLU A 7 8.49 12.43 10.72
N ARG A 8 8.75 11.95 9.49
CA ARG A 8 8.50 10.54 9.09
C ARG A 8 9.25 9.56 9.98
N HIS A 9 10.56 9.77 10.16
CA HIS A 9 11.39 8.87 10.95
C HIS A 9 10.97 8.83 12.43
N ARG A 10 10.42 9.94 12.94
CA ARG A 10 9.98 10.03 14.33
C ARG A 10 8.57 9.54 14.57
N ARG A 11 7.73 9.37 13.54
CA ARG A 11 6.32 8.99 13.69
C ARG A 11 6.15 7.71 14.54
N ASP A 12 7.05 6.75 14.37
CA ASP A 12 6.93 5.43 14.99
C ASP A 12 7.53 5.37 16.41
N TYR A 13 7.85 6.50 17.04
CA TYR A 13 8.41 6.51 18.41
C TYR A 13 7.41 6.01 19.46
N ARG A 14 6.12 6.15 19.20
CA ARG A 14 5.03 5.66 20.06
C ARG A 14 3.88 5.19 19.19
N LEU A 15 3.66 3.88 19.20
CA LEU A 15 2.59 3.18 18.48
C LEU A 15 1.70 2.46 19.49
N ALA A 16 0.39 2.56 19.30
CA ALA A 16 -0.60 1.75 19.99
C ALA A 16 -1.20 0.75 19.01
N ASP A 17 -1.19 -0.52 19.37
CA ASP A 17 -1.94 -1.57 18.69
C ASP A 17 -3.14 -1.96 19.58
N GLY A 18 -4.31 -2.11 18.97
CA GLY A 18 -5.53 -2.45 19.69
C GLY A 18 -6.50 -3.29 18.87
N ASP A 19 -7.41 -3.95 19.56
CA ASP A 19 -8.52 -4.71 18.99
C ASP A 19 -9.83 -4.05 19.47
N SER A 20 -10.82 -3.91 18.59
CA SER A 20 -12.13 -3.33 18.90
C SER A 20 -13.24 -4.00 18.09
N ASP A 21 -14.48 -3.88 18.54
CA ASP A 21 -15.71 -4.33 17.88
C ASP A 21 -16.54 -3.16 17.32
N GLU A 22 -16.04 -1.93 17.40
CA GLU A 22 -16.75 -0.74 16.92
C GLU A 22 -16.67 -0.61 15.39
N PRO A 23 -17.80 -0.76 14.66
CA PRO A 23 -17.80 -0.74 13.19
C PRO A 23 -17.56 0.64 12.59
N ARG A 24 -17.68 1.69 13.40
CA ARG A 24 -17.57 3.08 12.96
C ARG A 24 -16.15 3.62 12.99
N LEU A 25 -15.17 2.85 13.47
CA LEU A 25 -13.78 3.25 13.43
C LEU A 25 -13.31 3.36 11.97
N VAL A 26 -12.51 4.39 11.67
CA VAL A 26 -11.95 4.63 10.34
C VAL A 26 -10.53 5.20 10.51
N SER A 27 -9.62 4.85 9.60
CA SER A 27 -8.29 5.48 9.54
C SER A 27 -8.41 7.01 9.37
N GLY A 28 -7.49 7.76 9.99
CA GLY A 28 -7.48 9.21 10.03
C GLY A 28 -8.38 9.85 11.10
N HIS A 29 -9.12 9.05 11.87
CA HIS A 29 -9.94 9.56 12.98
C HIS A 29 -9.17 9.57 14.30
N LEU A 30 -9.56 10.49 15.19
CA LEU A 30 -9.09 10.53 16.57
C LEU A 30 -9.98 9.64 17.44
N LEU A 31 -9.34 8.69 18.12
CA LEU A 31 -9.91 7.85 19.15
C LEU A 31 -9.55 8.44 20.51
N ASN A 32 -10.53 8.69 21.37
CA ASN A 32 -10.28 9.05 22.75
C ASN A 32 -10.14 7.77 23.59
N LEU A 33 -8.96 7.52 24.16
CA LEU A 33 -8.73 6.37 25.03
C LEU A 33 -9.01 6.75 26.48
N SER A 34 -9.83 5.97 27.18
CA SER A 34 -10.11 6.14 28.62
C SER A 34 -9.91 4.83 29.38
N ASP A 35 -9.83 4.92 30.70
CA ASP A 35 -9.73 3.79 31.63
C ASP A 35 -8.52 2.86 31.46
N HIS A 36 -7.47 3.32 30.79
CA HIS A 36 -6.20 2.60 30.71
C HIS A 36 -5.44 2.69 32.06
N PRO A 37 -4.85 1.58 32.58
CA PRO A 37 -4.12 1.58 33.87
C PRO A 37 -2.97 2.57 33.96
N LYS A 38 -2.37 2.92 32.81
CA LYS A 38 -1.40 4.01 32.70
C LYS A 38 -2.13 5.29 32.31
N GLN A 39 -2.16 6.24 33.24
CA GLN A 39 -2.84 7.52 33.06
C GLN A 39 -2.34 8.32 31.85
N GLU A 40 -1.05 8.21 31.54
CA GLU A 40 -0.42 8.88 30.38
C GLU A 40 -0.96 8.44 29.02
N TRP A 41 -1.68 7.30 28.93
CA TRP A 41 -2.25 6.81 27.67
C TRP A 41 -3.72 7.19 27.51
N ASN A 42 -4.36 7.71 28.56
CA ASN A 42 -5.73 8.20 28.54
C ASN A 42 -5.79 9.58 27.86
N ASP A 43 -5.51 9.61 26.56
CA ASP A 43 -5.48 10.81 25.71
C ASP A 43 -6.04 10.47 24.30
N LEU A 44 -5.97 11.42 23.37
CA LEU A 44 -6.36 11.26 21.98
C LEU A 44 -5.30 10.52 21.14
N TRP A 45 -5.77 9.59 20.33
CA TRP A 45 -4.94 8.76 19.45
C TRP A 45 -5.45 8.85 18.02
N LEU A 46 -4.58 9.16 17.06
CA LEU A 46 -4.88 9.16 15.64
C LEU A 46 -4.73 7.73 15.08
N ILE A 47 -5.82 7.17 14.56
CA ILE A 47 -5.81 5.85 13.92
C ILE A 47 -5.08 5.96 12.57
N THR A 48 -3.95 5.27 12.44
CA THR A 48 -3.14 5.25 11.22
C THR A 48 -3.51 4.09 10.31
N ALA A 49 -3.83 2.93 10.89
CA ALA A 49 -4.23 1.74 10.15
C ALA A 49 -5.38 1.02 10.86
N LEU A 50 -6.26 0.40 10.08
CA LEU A 50 -7.44 -0.28 10.58
C LEU A 50 -7.78 -1.45 9.66
N HIS A 51 -7.95 -2.63 10.25
CA HIS A 51 -8.36 -3.85 9.56
C HIS A 51 -9.67 -4.33 10.15
N HIS A 52 -10.68 -4.47 9.31
CA HIS A 52 -12.01 -4.93 9.70
C HIS A 52 -12.22 -6.39 9.27
N GLU A 53 -12.80 -7.19 10.14
CA GLU A 53 -13.15 -8.57 9.87
C GLU A 53 -14.58 -8.84 10.33
N GLY A 54 -15.42 -9.38 9.44
CA GLY A 54 -16.79 -9.77 9.75
C GLY A 54 -17.08 -11.18 9.26
N LYS A 55 -17.75 -11.99 10.10
CA LYS A 55 -18.21 -13.34 9.76
C LYS A 55 -19.71 -13.46 10.01
N GLN A 56 -20.45 -13.89 8.98
CA GLN A 56 -21.89 -14.12 9.05
C GLN A 56 -22.22 -15.57 8.68
N PRO A 57 -22.58 -16.43 9.65
CA PRO A 57 -22.74 -17.87 9.41
C PRO A 57 -24.03 -18.24 8.65
N GLN A 58 -25.12 -17.49 8.84
CA GLN A 58 -26.44 -17.86 8.30
C GLN A 58 -26.57 -17.75 6.77
N VAL A 59 -25.62 -17.10 6.10
CA VAL A 59 -25.59 -17.02 4.62
C VAL A 59 -24.79 -18.18 4.01
N LEU A 60 -23.87 -18.78 4.78
CA LEU A 60 -22.94 -19.79 4.27
C LEU A 60 -23.49 -21.21 4.30
N GLU A 61 -24.48 -21.55 5.14
CA GLU A 61 -25.02 -22.92 5.20
C GLU A 61 -25.84 -23.32 3.96
N GLU A 62 -26.47 -22.34 3.28
CA GLU A 62 -27.15 -22.59 2.00
C GLU A 62 -26.16 -22.87 0.84
N PHE A 63 -24.93 -22.35 0.89
CA PHE A 63 -23.90 -22.57 -0.14
C PHE A 63 -22.85 -23.64 0.24
N ALA A 64 -22.59 -23.87 1.53
CA ALA A 64 -21.65 -24.88 2.01
C ALA A 64 -22.15 -26.31 1.86
N SER A 65 -23.47 -26.49 1.67
CA SER A 65 -24.06 -27.76 1.26
C SER A 65 -23.41 -28.32 -0.02
N ILE A 66 -22.84 -27.46 -0.87
CA ILE A 66 -22.18 -27.85 -2.12
C ILE A 66 -20.70 -28.23 -1.87
N ASP A 67 -19.98 -27.43 -1.06
CA ASP A 67 -18.57 -27.68 -0.72
C ASP A 67 -18.38 -28.92 0.17
N GLY A 68 -19.33 -29.18 1.07
CA GLY A 68 -19.34 -30.40 1.90
C GLY A 68 -19.48 -31.68 1.06
N VAL A 69 -20.31 -31.64 0.01
CA VAL A 69 -20.49 -32.76 -0.94
C VAL A 69 -19.20 -32.99 -1.73
N VAL A 70 -18.54 -31.93 -2.21
CA VAL A 70 -17.27 -32.04 -2.95
C VAL A 70 -16.14 -32.56 -2.05
N LYS A 71 -16.04 -32.10 -0.80
CA LYS A 71 -15.04 -32.60 0.17
C LYS A 71 -15.29 -34.07 0.54
N SER A 72 -16.55 -34.46 0.72
CA SER A 72 -16.94 -35.85 0.99
C SER A 72 -16.63 -36.77 -0.20
N ALA A 73 -16.97 -36.36 -1.43
CA ALA A 73 -16.67 -37.11 -2.64
C ALA A 73 -15.15 -37.24 -2.89
N LYS A 74 -14.38 -36.17 -2.64
CA LYS A 74 -12.92 -36.16 -2.78
C LYS A 74 -12.25 -37.05 -1.72
N GLY A 75 -12.76 -37.06 -0.49
CA GLY A 75 -12.32 -37.96 0.58
C GLY A 75 -12.62 -39.43 0.28
N ALA A 76 -13.81 -39.73 -0.26
CA ALA A 76 -14.18 -41.09 -0.67
C ALA A 76 -13.31 -41.61 -1.83
N LEU A 77 -13.04 -40.77 -2.83
CA LEU A 77 -12.15 -41.10 -3.95
C LEU A 77 -10.70 -41.29 -3.51
N LEU A 78 -10.18 -40.46 -2.60
CA LEU A 78 -8.86 -40.65 -2.03
C LEU A 78 -8.76 -41.96 -1.23
N GLY A 79 -9.77 -42.27 -0.41
CA GLY A 79 -9.81 -43.52 0.37
C GLY A 79 -9.85 -44.77 -0.52
N ALA A 80 -10.59 -44.71 -1.64
CA ALA A 80 -10.62 -45.79 -2.63
C ALA A 80 -9.27 -45.95 -3.35
N ALA A 81 -8.63 -44.85 -3.75
CA ALA A 81 -7.32 -44.86 -4.39
C ALA A 81 -6.21 -45.38 -3.44
N GLN A 82 -6.28 -45.02 -2.16
CA GLN A 82 -5.32 -45.45 -1.13
C GLN A 82 -5.45 -46.97 -0.84
N LYS A 83 -6.67 -47.51 -0.91
CA LYS A 83 -6.94 -48.95 -0.77
C LYS A 83 -6.53 -49.76 -2.00
N ALA A 84 -6.54 -49.15 -3.19
CA ALA A 84 -6.16 -49.81 -4.45
C ALA A 84 -4.65 -49.78 -4.74
N LEU A 85 -3.94 -48.72 -4.33
CA LEU A 85 -2.53 -48.50 -4.67
C LEU A 85 -1.55 -48.77 -3.53
N GLY A 86 -2.00 -48.94 -2.28
CA GLY A 86 -1.15 -49.30 -1.14
C GLY A 86 -0.07 -48.27 -0.76
N VAL A 87 -0.12 -47.06 -1.34
CA VAL A 87 0.83 -45.97 -1.06
C VAL A 87 0.16 -44.95 -0.13
N SER A 88 0.76 -44.72 1.04
CA SER A 88 0.39 -43.63 1.94
C SER A 88 0.95 -42.31 1.41
N LEU A 89 0.09 -41.40 0.93
CA LEU A 89 0.50 -40.01 0.65
C LEU A 89 0.64 -39.22 1.96
N PRO A 90 1.61 -38.29 2.05
CA PRO A 90 1.82 -37.48 3.24
C PRO A 90 0.60 -36.59 3.50
N SER A 91 0.08 -36.66 4.72
CA SER A 91 -0.88 -35.69 5.25
C SER A 91 -0.19 -34.33 5.34
N THR A 92 -0.49 -33.44 4.39
CA THR A 92 -0.12 -32.03 4.46
C THR A 92 -0.75 -31.46 5.73
N SER A 93 0.05 -31.30 6.78
CA SER A 93 -0.36 -30.57 7.98
C SER A 93 -0.58 -29.13 7.58
N GLU A 94 -1.85 -28.71 7.45
CA GLU A 94 -2.20 -27.31 7.35
C GLU A 94 -1.65 -26.58 8.58
N PRO A 95 -1.03 -25.40 8.41
CA PRO A 95 -0.53 -24.63 9.54
C PRO A 95 -1.70 -24.32 10.46
N ALA A 96 -1.56 -24.66 11.74
CA ALA A 96 -2.54 -24.36 12.78
C ALA A 96 -2.77 -22.84 12.85
N SER A 97 -3.79 -22.36 12.15
CA SER A 97 -4.28 -21.01 12.33
C SER A 97 -5.05 -20.98 13.65
N SER A 98 -4.64 -20.09 14.56
CA SER A 98 -5.33 -19.77 15.81
C SER A 98 -6.68 -19.06 15.59
N ASP A 99 -7.33 -19.31 14.46
CA ASP A 99 -8.41 -18.52 13.88
C ASP A 99 -9.76 -19.28 13.87
N SER A 100 -9.78 -20.44 14.52
CA SER A 100 -10.92 -21.37 14.57
C SER A 100 -12.05 -20.93 15.50
N ASP A 101 -11.83 -19.92 16.35
CA ASP A 101 -12.80 -19.52 17.38
C ASP A 101 -13.70 -18.34 16.98
N PHE A 102 -13.30 -17.54 15.99
CA PHE A 102 -14.15 -16.47 15.47
C PHE A 102 -15.14 -17.06 14.45
N LYS A 103 -16.34 -17.39 14.92
CA LYS A 103 -17.40 -18.05 14.13
C LYS A 103 -18.44 -17.07 13.57
N GLN A 104 -18.70 -15.99 14.29
CA GLN A 104 -19.70 -14.99 13.93
C GLN A 104 -19.37 -13.65 14.56
N GLY A 105 -19.77 -12.56 13.91
CA GLY A 105 -19.72 -11.21 14.44
C GLY A 105 -18.79 -10.32 13.65
N TYR A 106 -18.39 -9.21 14.28
CA TYR A 106 -17.50 -8.21 13.72
C TYR A 106 -16.38 -7.94 14.71
N ARG A 107 -15.15 -7.78 14.21
CA ARG A 107 -13.97 -7.35 14.96
C ARG A 107 -13.10 -6.49 14.07
N ASN A 108 -12.29 -5.63 14.68
CA ASN A 108 -11.28 -4.86 13.99
C ASN A 108 -9.99 -4.82 14.81
N ARG A 109 -8.88 -4.66 14.10
CA ARG A 109 -7.55 -4.41 14.66
C ARG A 109 -7.08 -3.06 14.14
N PHE A 110 -6.64 -2.20 15.03
CA PHE A 110 -6.20 -0.86 14.69
C PHE A 110 -4.78 -0.57 15.18
N GLN A 111 -4.13 0.34 14.46
CA GLN A 111 -2.89 0.97 14.88
C GLN A 111 -3.13 2.46 15.03
N ALA A 112 -2.58 3.06 16.06
CA ALA A 112 -2.72 4.47 16.32
C ALA A 112 -1.42 5.11 16.83
N ILE A 113 -1.27 6.40 16.55
CA ILE A 113 -0.20 7.25 17.07
C ILE A 113 -0.82 8.35 17.95
N PRO A 114 -0.07 8.94 18.89
CA PRO A 114 -0.61 10.05 19.68
C PRO A 114 -1.00 11.24 18.80
N TRP A 115 -2.05 11.97 19.20
CA TRP A 115 -2.61 13.08 18.41
C TRP A 115 -1.62 14.23 18.15
N ASP A 116 -0.61 14.41 19.01
CA ASP A 116 0.39 15.47 18.94
C ASP A 116 1.54 15.17 17.96
N VAL A 117 1.58 13.95 17.41
CA VAL A 117 2.62 13.50 16.48
C VAL A 117 2.18 13.76 15.03
N PRO A 118 2.92 14.58 14.26
CA PRO A 118 2.59 14.81 12.86
C PRO A 118 2.68 13.53 12.03
N ALA A 119 1.55 13.02 11.57
CA ALA A 119 1.50 11.89 10.65
C ALA A 119 2.10 12.27 9.28
N ARG A 120 3.12 11.52 8.84
CA ARG A 120 3.70 11.64 7.50
C ARG A 120 3.69 10.27 6.83
N PRO A 121 3.17 10.15 5.59
CA PRO A 121 3.24 8.90 4.84
C PRO A 121 4.69 8.50 4.54
N ASP A 122 4.92 7.20 4.51
CA ASP A 122 6.22 6.62 4.15
C ASP A 122 6.45 6.68 2.64
N LEU A 123 7.71 6.88 2.24
CA LEU A 123 8.12 6.89 0.84
C LEU A 123 8.37 5.46 0.35
N ASN A 124 7.33 4.62 0.37
CA ASN A 124 7.43 3.23 -0.08
C ASN A 124 7.56 3.12 -1.59
N HIS A 125 7.10 4.15 -2.33
CA HIS A 125 7.22 4.15 -3.78
C HIS A 125 8.68 4.39 -4.20
N PRO A 126 9.25 3.54 -5.07
CA PRO A 126 10.59 3.78 -5.58
C PRO A 126 10.63 5.10 -6.35
N LYS A 127 11.68 5.90 -6.14
CA LYS A 127 11.88 7.12 -6.91
C LYS A 127 12.04 6.74 -8.39
N PRO A 128 11.30 7.35 -9.34
CA PRO A 128 11.50 7.12 -10.76
C PRO A 128 12.95 7.43 -11.15
N ARG A 129 13.58 6.52 -11.90
CA ARG A 129 14.98 6.66 -12.35
C ARG A 129 15.01 6.60 -13.87
N ILE A 130 15.71 7.55 -14.48
CA ILE A 130 16.11 7.46 -15.89
C ILE A 130 17.44 6.70 -15.93
N LEU A 131 17.41 5.51 -16.53
CA LEU A 131 18.60 4.68 -16.67
C LEU A 131 19.35 5.09 -17.94
N GLY A 132 20.34 5.96 -17.79
CA GLY A 132 21.20 6.43 -18.88
C GLY A 132 20.73 7.73 -19.54
N SER A 133 21.44 8.13 -20.59
CA SER A 133 21.12 9.33 -21.37
C SER A 133 20.00 9.05 -22.36
N GLN A 134 19.13 10.03 -22.56
CA GLN A 134 18.05 9.98 -23.55
C GLN A 134 18.21 11.09 -24.58
N THR A 135 17.77 10.83 -25.80
CA THR A 135 17.70 11.84 -26.86
C THR A 135 16.35 12.56 -26.81
N ALA A 136 16.34 13.78 -27.32
CA ALA A 136 15.16 14.65 -27.38
C ALA A 136 15.29 15.59 -28.59
N VAL A 137 14.19 16.18 -29.01
CA VAL A 137 14.15 17.16 -30.10
C VAL A 137 14.21 18.57 -29.51
N VAL A 138 15.05 19.44 -30.05
CA VAL A 138 15.13 20.84 -29.60
C VAL A 138 13.88 21.60 -30.06
N THR A 139 13.23 22.33 -29.16
CA THR A 139 11.98 23.05 -29.41
C THR A 139 12.11 24.54 -29.10
N GLY A 140 11.22 25.33 -29.69
CA GLY A 140 11.19 26.78 -29.58
C GLY A 140 9.87 27.36 -30.10
N PRO A 141 9.67 28.69 -30.01
CA PRO A 141 8.48 29.35 -30.53
C PRO A 141 8.42 29.24 -32.05
N LYS A 142 7.20 29.31 -32.58
CA LYS A 142 6.96 29.11 -34.01
C LYS A 142 7.72 30.13 -34.86
N GLY A 143 8.55 29.63 -35.77
CA GLY A 143 9.31 30.45 -36.72
C GLY A 143 10.68 30.90 -36.21
N GLU A 144 11.07 30.54 -34.99
CA GLU A 144 12.41 30.79 -34.45
C GLU A 144 13.25 29.51 -34.55
N GLU A 145 14.37 29.55 -35.28
CA GLU A 145 15.28 28.40 -35.40
C GLU A 145 16.16 28.21 -34.16
N ILE A 146 16.55 29.31 -33.50
CA ILE A 146 17.45 29.31 -32.35
C ILE A 146 16.73 29.95 -31.17
N HIS A 147 16.25 29.11 -30.26
CA HIS A 147 15.60 29.55 -29.03
C HIS A 147 16.47 29.28 -27.81
N CYS A 148 17.26 30.28 -27.41
CA CYS A 148 18.21 30.19 -26.30
C CYS A 148 18.00 31.30 -25.28
N ASP A 149 18.21 30.99 -23.99
CA ASP A 149 18.21 32.01 -22.94
C ASP A 149 19.59 32.71 -22.79
N ARG A 150 19.68 33.68 -21.86
CA ARG A 150 20.94 34.40 -21.57
C ARG A 150 22.10 33.50 -21.13
N HIS A 151 21.82 32.26 -20.72
CA HIS A 151 22.80 31.28 -20.29
C HIS A 151 23.05 30.19 -21.35
N GLY A 152 22.55 30.36 -22.58
CA GLY A 152 22.69 29.38 -23.66
C GLY A 152 21.93 28.07 -23.42
N ARG A 153 20.91 28.09 -22.56
CA ARG A 153 20.05 26.94 -22.30
C ARG A 153 19.04 26.80 -23.43
N ILE A 154 18.59 25.57 -23.65
CA ILE A 154 17.61 25.22 -24.68
C ILE A 154 16.38 24.57 -24.05
N LYS A 155 15.30 24.47 -24.82
CA LYS A 155 14.14 23.62 -24.49
C LYS A 155 14.11 22.44 -25.44
N VAL A 156 13.62 21.32 -24.94
CA VAL A 156 13.51 20.07 -25.72
C VAL A 156 12.19 19.37 -25.46
N GLN A 157 11.75 18.56 -26.41
CA GLN A 157 10.68 17.59 -26.23
C GLN A 157 11.26 16.19 -26.25
N PHE A 158 11.00 15.42 -25.19
CA PHE A 158 11.36 14.00 -25.15
C PHE A 158 10.40 13.18 -26.02
N HIS A 159 10.89 12.08 -26.60
CA HIS A 159 10.08 11.23 -27.48
C HIS A 159 8.87 10.58 -26.78
N TRP A 160 8.92 10.45 -25.46
CA TRP A 160 7.82 9.93 -24.65
C TRP A 160 6.84 11.00 -24.17
N ASP A 161 7.15 12.28 -24.39
CA ASP A 161 6.28 13.40 -24.05
C ASP A 161 5.21 13.56 -25.13
N ARG A 162 4.00 13.07 -24.81
CA ARG A 162 2.83 13.08 -25.69
C ARG A 162 2.00 14.36 -25.56
N GLU A 163 2.20 15.12 -24.49
CA GLU A 163 1.41 16.33 -24.20
C GLU A 163 2.10 17.58 -24.75
N GLY A 164 3.44 17.54 -24.88
CA GLY A 164 4.25 18.59 -25.49
C GLY A 164 3.82 18.93 -26.92
N GLN A 165 3.71 20.22 -27.22
CA GLN A 165 3.28 20.76 -28.53
C GLN A 165 4.45 21.18 -29.42
N ALA A 166 5.67 20.72 -29.11
CA ALA A 166 6.91 21.12 -29.77
C ALA A 166 7.14 22.64 -29.82
N ASP A 167 6.77 23.32 -28.74
CA ASP A 167 6.78 24.78 -28.61
C ASP A 167 7.71 25.28 -27.50
N GLU A 168 7.61 26.58 -27.20
CA GLU A 168 8.37 27.23 -26.12
C GLU A 168 7.90 26.82 -24.71
N HIS A 169 6.75 26.18 -24.53
CA HIS A 169 6.23 25.80 -23.22
C HIS A 169 6.39 24.31 -22.91
N THR A 170 6.91 23.54 -23.88
CA THR A 170 7.02 22.09 -23.80
C THR A 170 7.94 21.61 -22.67
N SER A 171 9.02 22.33 -22.35
CA SER A 171 9.88 21.96 -21.22
C SER A 171 10.56 23.14 -20.53
N CYS A 172 11.19 22.83 -19.39
CA CYS A 172 12.05 23.77 -18.69
C CYS A 172 13.39 23.98 -19.42
N TRP A 173 14.08 25.08 -19.10
CA TRP A 173 15.40 25.38 -19.65
C TRP A 173 16.46 24.36 -19.22
N LEU A 174 17.02 23.64 -20.18
CA LEU A 174 18.09 22.66 -20.01
C LEU A 174 19.45 23.26 -20.36
N ARG A 175 20.44 22.99 -19.50
CA ARG A 175 21.84 23.37 -19.76
C ARG A 175 22.42 22.49 -20.85
N VAL A 176 23.17 23.12 -21.76
CA VAL A 176 23.92 22.45 -22.81
C VAL A 176 25.37 22.33 -22.36
N ALA A 177 25.93 21.13 -22.43
CA ALA A 177 27.36 20.95 -22.21
C ALA A 177 28.12 21.38 -23.46
N SER A 178 29.15 22.22 -23.31
CA SER A 178 30.06 22.56 -24.41
C SER A 178 31.42 21.89 -24.19
N SER A 179 32.19 21.73 -25.26
CA SER A 179 33.52 21.10 -25.19
C SER A 179 34.50 21.84 -24.27
N TRP A 180 34.29 23.15 -24.06
CA TRP A 180 35.17 24.02 -23.28
C TRP A 180 34.50 24.60 -22.00
N ALA A 181 33.22 24.29 -21.72
CA ALA A 181 32.47 24.68 -20.51
C ALA A 181 31.12 23.94 -20.38
#